data_AF-A0A1W9MTC6-F1
#
_entry.id   AF-A0A1W9MTC6-F1
#
_cell.length_a   1.000
_cell.length_b   1.000
_cell.length_c   1.000
_cell.angle_alpha   90.00
_cell.angle_beta   90.00
_cell.angle_gamma   90.00
#
_symmetry.space_group_name_H-M   'P 1'
#
loop_
_entity.id
_entity.type
_entity.pdbx_description
1 polymer ?
#
loop_
_entity_poly.entity_id
_entity_poly.type
_entity_poly.pdbx_seq_one_letter_code
_entity_poly.pdbx_strand_id
1 'polypeptide(L)'
;ATKTGNSKWISNEESRKFVHQLRHASDAIMIGIGTINVDNPMLTTRLEGMSGKDPKRIILDSRLSISEDATVLNLKSASETIVVSGQEPISCCGLKIKAQRSFNCRSKTGGLI
;
A
#
# COMPACT_ATOMS: atom_id res chain seq x y z
N ALA A 1 9.08 -0.18 -17.60
CA ALA A 1 8.40 1.12 -17.38
C ALA A 1 9.10 2.16 -18.24
N THR A 2 8.36 2.88 -19.07
CA THR A 2 8.94 3.98 -19.87
C THR A 2 9.08 5.24 -19.02
N LYS A 3 9.93 6.19 -19.44
CA LYS A 3 10.04 7.53 -18.83
C LYS A 3 8.69 8.29 -18.77
N THR A 4 7.70 7.85 -19.56
CA THR A 4 6.36 8.43 -19.67
C THR A 4 5.31 7.75 -18.77
N GLY A 5 5.71 6.87 -17.84
CA GLY A 5 4.78 6.26 -16.88
C GLY A 5 3.96 5.08 -17.41
N ASN A 6 4.28 4.57 -18.61
CA ASN A 6 3.60 3.40 -19.15
C ASN A 6 4.21 2.12 -18.52
N SER A 7 3.52 1.61 -17.50
CA SER A 7 3.85 0.40 -16.75
C SER A 7 2.90 -0.77 -17.06
N LYS A 8 1.80 -0.51 -17.77
CA LYS A 8 0.72 -1.48 -17.98
C LYS A 8 1.09 -2.46 -19.11
N TRP A 9 0.87 -3.74 -18.86
CA TRP A 9 0.92 -4.84 -19.83
C TRP A 9 2.29 -5.17 -20.46
N ILE A 10 3.39 -4.85 -19.76
CA ILE A 10 4.73 -5.34 -20.15
C ILE A 10 4.90 -6.82 -19.82
N SER A 11 4.34 -7.27 -18.70
CA SER A 11 4.50 -8.64 -18.20
C SER A 11 3.52 -9.61 -18.85
N ASN A 12 4.00 -10.81 -19.21
CA ASN A 12 3.19 -11.91 -19.73
C ASN A 12 2.27 -12.52 -18.64
N GLU A 13 1.41 -13.45 -19.03
CA GLU A 13 0.44 -14.08 -18.13
C GLU A 13 1.10 -14.91 -17.02
N GLU A 14 2.15 -15.68 -17.36
CA GLU A 14 2.92 -16.45 -16.39
C GLU A 14 3.51 -15.57 -15.28
N SER A 15 4.07 -14.41 -15.66
CA SER A 15 4.59 -13.44 -14.70
C SER A 15 3.50 -12.90 -13.77
N ARG A 16 2.29 -12.65 -14.28
CA ARG A 16 1.16 -12.20 -13.45
C ARG A 16 0.71 -13.28 -12.48
N LYS A 17 0.66 -14.54 -12.93
CA LYS A 17 0.35 -15.70 -12.08
C LYS A 17 1.39 -15.85 -10.97
N PHE A 18 2.67 -15.75 -11.31
CA PHE A 18 3.76 -15.83 -10.35
C PHE A 18 3.69 -14.71 -9.30
N VAL A 19 3.40 -13.47 -9.69
CA VAL A 19 3.18 -12.37 -8.73
C VAL A 19 2.02 -12.70 -7.78
N HIS A 20 0.92 -13.26 -8.26
CA HIS A 20 -0.18 -13.65 -7.38
C HIS A 20 0.22 -14.78 -6.40
N GLN A 21 1.09 -15.70 -6.79
CA GLN A 21 1.65 -16.71 -5.87
C GLN A 21 2.53 -16.06 -4.81
N LEU A 22 3.36 -15.08 -5.17
CA LEU A 22 4.16 -14.31 -4.21
C LEU A 22 3.28 -13.56 -3.22
N ARG A 23 2.18 -12.95 -3.68
CA ARG A 23 1.22 -12.28 -2.78
C ARG A 23 0.56 -13.24 -1.81
N HIS A 24 0.28 -14.46 -2.25
CA HIS A 24 -0.28 -15.50 -1.40
C HIS A 24 0.70 -15.93 -0.29
N ALA A 25 1.98 -16.05 -0.63
CA ALA A 25 3.03 -16.45 0.28
C ALA A 25 3.46 -15.33 1.25
N SER A 26 3.21 -14.07 0.90
CA SER A 26 3.58 -12.91 1.71
C SER A 26 2.57 -12.59 2.81
N ASP A 27 3.06 -12.15 3.97
CA ASP A 27 2.18 -11.62 5.03
C ASP A 27 1.77 -10.17 4.78
N ALA A 28 2.61 -9.38 4.10
CA ALA A 28 2.33 -7.98 3.80
C ALA A 28 2.95 -7.53 2.47
N ILE A 29 2.33 -6.51 1.86
CA ILE A 29 2.86 -5.76 0.72
C ILE A 29 2.94 -4.30 1.11
N MET A 30 4.07 -3.68 0.82
CA MET A 30 4.30 -2.25 1.08
C MET A 30 4.39 -1.47 -0.23
N ILE A 31 3.67 -0.36 -0.33
CA ILE A 31 3.79 0.59 -1.44
C ILE A 31 3.77 2.04 -0.95
N GLY A 32 4.30 2.96 -1.74
CA GLY A 32 4.20 4.39 -1.50
C GLY A 32 2.93 4.99 -2.09
N ILE A 33 2.52 6.17 -1.58
CA ILE A 33 1.35 6.91 -2.05
C ILE A 33 1.39 7.23 -3.56
N GLY A 34 2.57 7.48 -4.11
CA GLY A 34 2.72 7.76 -5.55
C GLY A 34 2.21 6.62 -6.44
N THR A 35 2.40 5.37 -6.03
CA THR A 35 1.89 4.20 -6.76
C THR A 35 0.37 4.11 -6.69
N ILE A 36 -0.24 4.47 -5.56
CA ILE A 36 -1.70 4.51 -5.44
C ILE A 36 -2.27 5.58 -6.37
N ASN A 37 -1.65 6.76 -6.40
CA ASN A 37 -2.10 7.87 -7.23
C ASN A 37 -2.01 7.58 -8.73
N VAL A 38 -1.01 6.80 -9.16
CA VAL A 38 -0.79 6.47 -10.57
C VAL A 38 -1.53 5.19 -11.00
N ASP A 39 -1.41 4.12 -10.21
CA ASP A 39 -1.87 2.79 -10.61
C ASP A 39 -3.16 2.33 -9.92
N ASN A 40 -3.52 2.95 -8.77
CA ASN A 40 -4.65 2.59 -7.91
C ASN A 40 -4.88 1.05 -7.77
N PRO A 41 -3.86 0.29 -7.33
CA PRO A 41 -3.91 -1.17 -7.36
C PRO A 41 -4.79 -1.75 -6.24
N MET A 42 -5.32 -2.97 -6.43
CA MET A 42 -6.05 -3.68 -5.37
C MET A 42 -5.13 -4.39 -4.36
N LEU A 43 -3.93 -4.79 -4.79
CA LEU A 43 -2.96 -5.56 -3.97
C LEU A 43 -3.50 -6.88 -3.39
N THR A 44 -4.52 -7.48 -4.02
CA THR A 44 -5.08 -8.78 -3.63
C THR A 44 -4.39 -9.96 -4.31
N THR A 45 -4.54 -11.13 -3.70
CA THR A 45 -4.14 -12.43 -4.23
C THR A 45 -5.27 -12.96 -5.11
N ARG A 46 -4.95 -13.37 -6.35
CA ARG A 46 -5.91 -13.92 -7.31
C ARG A 46 -5.30 -15.18 -7.88
N LEU A 47 -5.61 -16.31 -7.24
CA LEU A 47 -5.17 -17.63 -7.65
C LEU A 47 -6.40 -18.44 -8.05
N GLU A 48 -6.37 -19.04 -9.24
CA GLU A 48 -7.44 -19.91 -9.69
C GLU A 48 -7.40 -21.24 -8.94
N GLY A 49 -8.58 -21.78 -8.62
CA GLY A 49 -8.71 -23.10 -8.00
C GLY A 49 -8.45 -23.15 -6.48
N MET A 50 -8.15 -22.03 -5.82
CA MET A 50 -8.00 -21.97 -4.36
C MET A 50 -8.41 -20.63 -3.76
N SER A 51 -8.80 -20.63 -2.49
CA SER A 51 -8.98 -19.39 -1.74
C SER A 51 -7.61 -18.81 -1.39
N GLY A 52 -7.22 -17.75 -2.08
CA GLY A 52 -5.95 -17.06 -1.84
C GLY A 52 -6.00 -16.24 -0.54
N LYS A 53 -4.97 -16.37 0.30
CA LYS A 53 -4.72 -15.44 1.40
C LYS A 53 -4.30 -14.07 0.84
N ASP A 54 -5.06 -13.03 1.16
CA ASP A 54 -4.68 -11.65 0.86
C ASP A 54 -3.61 -11.18 1.86
N PRO A 55 -2.52 -10.55 1.42
CA PRO A 55 -1.54 -9.96 2.33
C PRO A 55 -2.09 -8.69 2.97
N LYS A 56 -1.52 -8.32 4.12
CA LYS A 56 -1.75 -6.99 4.72
C LYS A 56 -1.20 -5.92 3.77
N ARG A 57 -1.90 -4.82 3.62
CA ARG A 57 -1.51 -3.70 2.75
C ARG A 57 -0.89 -2.61 3.62
N ILE A 58 0.38 -2.27 3.39
CA ILE A 58 1.07 -1.19 4.09
C ILE A 58 1.31 -0.05 3.10
N ILE A 59 0.78 1.12 3.42
CA ILE A 59 0.84 2.29 2.56
C ILE A 59 1.68 3.35 3.24
N LEU A 60 2.75 3.77 2.57
CA LEU A 60 3.60 4.87 3.05
C LEU A 60 3.10 6.18 2.44
N ASP A 61 2.55 7.05 3.28
CA ASP A 61 1.99 8.35 2.90
C ASP A 61 2.35 9.39 3.94
N SER A 62 3.50 10.04 3.76
CA SER A 62 4.06 10.97 4.74
C SER A 62 3.13 12.12 5.12
N ARG A 63 2.24 12.53 4.21
CA ARG A 63 1.32 13.67 4.40
C ARG A 63 -0.13 13.26 4.63
N LEU A 64 -0.41 11.95 4.69
CA LEU A 64 -1.78 11.41 4.73
C LEU A 64 -2.66 11.93 3.57
N SER A 65 -2.07 12.11 2.39
CA SER A 65 -2.71 12.64 1.19
C SER A 65 -3.52 11.61 0.36
N ILE A 66 -3.66 10.37 0.85
CA ILE A 66 -4.43 9.32 0.20
C ILE A 66 -5.91 9.72 0.05
N SER A 67 -6.44 9.50 -1.15
CA SER A 67 -7.86 9.67 -1.41
C SER A 67 -8.68 8.63 -0.63
N GLU A 68 -9.79 9.08 -0.04
CA GLU A 68 -10.77 8.20 0.62
C GLU A 68 -11.37 7.16 -0.33
N ASP A 69 -11.40 7.47 -1.63
CA ASP A 69 -11.91 6.58 -2.67
C ASP A 69 -10.85 5.59 -3.20
N ALA A 70 -9.62 5.62 -2.65
CA ALA A 70 -8.57 4.71 -3.08
C ALA A 70 -9.02 3.25 -2.95
N THR A 71 -8.76 2.45 -3.99
CA THR A 71 -9.25 1.07 -4.06
C THR A 71 -8.82 0.26 -2.85
N VAL A 72 -7.56 0.42 -2.43
CA VAL A 72 -6.98 -0.26 -1.27
C VAL A 72 -7.73 -0.04 0.05
N LEU A 73 -8.44 1.09 0.20
CA LEU A 73 -9.23 1.43 1.40
C LEU A 73 -10.65 0.85 1.35
N ASN A 74 -11.22 0.70 0.15
CA ASN A 74 -12.63 0.31 -0.06
C ASN A 74 -12.83 -1.16 -0.47
N LEU A 75 -11.77 -1.96 -0.46
CA LEU A 75 -11.86 -3.39 -0.80
C LEU A 75 -12.63 -4.19 0.24
N LYS A 76 -13.54 -5.04 -0.24
CA LYS A 76 -14.10 -6.15 0.54
C LYS A 76 -13.08 -7.28 0.61
N SER A 77 -12.16 -7.20 1.56
CA SER A 77 -11.16 -8.23 1.86
C SER A 77 -11.03 -8.37 3.37
N ALA A 78 -10.76 -9.60 3.84
CA ALA A 78 -10.53 -9.87 5.25
C ALA A 78 -9.18 -9.29 5.76
N SER A 79 -8.27 -8.96 4.85
CA SER A 79 -6.94 -8.45 5.21
C SER A 79 -6.94 -6.97 5.53
N GLU A 80 -6.08 -6.59 6.47
CA GLU A 80 -5.97 -5.22 6.96
C GLU A 80 -5.24 -4.30 5.96
N THR A 81 -5.60 -3.02 5.97
CA THR A 81 -4.82 -1.95 5.36
C THR A 81 -4.33 -1.00 6.43
N ILE A 82 -3.02 -0.76 6.43
CA ILE A 82 -2.29 0.05 7.38
C ILE A 82 -1.71 1.22 6.59
N VAL A 83 -2.10 2.44 6.95
CA VAL A 83 -1.51 3.67 6.41
C VAL A 83 -0.51 4.21 7.43
N VAL A 84 0.72 4.41 6.98
CA VAL A 84 1.81 4.98 7.77
C VAL A 84 2.03 6.41 7.30
N SER A 85 1.84 7.37 8.22
CA SER A 85 2.01 8.80 7.96
C SER A 85 3.10 9.42 8.83
N GLY A 86 3.54 10.62 8.43
CA GLY A 86 4.46 11.45 9.21
C GLY A 86 3.79 12.06 10.45
N GLN A 87 4.61 12.72 11.29
CA GLN A 87 4.17 13.27 12.59
C GLN A 87 3.17 14.43 12.47
N GLU A 88 3.14 15.11 11.33
CA GLU A 88 2.18 16.17 11.01
C GLU A 88 1.39 15.76 9.76
N PRO A 89 0.35 14.93 9.91
CA PRO A 89 -0.58 14.71 8.82
C PRO A 89 -1.23 16.06 8.50
N ILE A 90 -1.20 16.47 7.24
CA ILE A 90 -2.04 17.58 6.78
C ILE A 90 -3.47 17.13 7.08
N SER A 91 -4.30 18.00 7.66
CA SER A 91 -5.66 17.66 8.09
C SER A 91 -6.51 17.15 6.92
N CYS A 92 -6.42 15.87 6.62
CA CYS A 92 -7.30 15.21 5.69
C CYS A 92 -8.60 14.94 6.45
N CYS A 93 -9.51 15.90 6.28
CA CYS A 93 -10.85 15.90 6.82
C CYS A 93 -11.57 14.61 6.37
N GLY A 94 -11.79 13.65 7.29
CA GLY A 94 -12.72 12.53 7.06
C GLY A 94 -12.18 11.11 7.28
N LEU A 95 -10.87 10.87 7.21
CA LEU A 95 -10.34 9.50 7.29
C LEU A 95 -10.51 8.90 8.71
N LYS A 96 -11.49 8.02 8.88
CA LYS A 96 -11.61 7.17 10.08
C LYS A 96 -10.54 6.08 10.05
N ILE A 97 -9.31 6.43 10.45
CA ILE A 97 -8.22 5.47 10.59
C ILE A 97 -8.59 4.49 11.71
N LYS A 98 -8.84 3.22 11.37
CA LYS A 98 -9.22 2.16 12.33
C LYS A 98 -8.19 1.94 13.44
N ALA A 99 -6.93 2.27 13.19
CA ALA A 99 -5.86 2.23 14.18
C ALA A 99 -4.80 3.28 13.83
N GLN A 100 -4.82 4.41 14.52
CA GLN A 100 -3.71 5.37 14.47
C GLN A 100 -2.70 4.97 15.55
N ARG A 101 -1.57 4.40 15.13
CA ARG A 101 -0.43 4.16 16.03
C ARG A 101 0.68 5.12 15.64
N SER A 102 0.73 6.26 16.32
CA SER A 102 1.79 7.25 16.13
C SER A 102 3.11 6.67 16.65
N PHE A 103 4.00 6.31 15.73
CA PHE A 103 5.37 5.97 16.08
C PHE A 103 6.18 7.26 16.11
N ASN A 104 6.42 7.78 17.31
CA ASN A 104 7.31 8.91 17.48
C ASN A 104 8.76 8.41 17.30
N CYS A 105 9.26 8.49 16.06
CA CYS A 105 10.67 8.28 15.79
C CYS A 105 11.43 9.43 16.49
N ARG A 106 11.91 9.19 17.71
CA ARG A 106 12.87 10.09 18.35
C ARG A 106 14.15 10.01 17.52
N SER A 107 14.32 10.92 16.56
CA SER A 107 15.67 11.26 16.13
C SER A 107 16.37 11.78 17.37
N LYS A 108 17.31 11.00 17.93
CA LYS A 108 18.35 11.61 18.71
C LYS A 108 19.11 12.50 17.74
N THR A 109 18.88 13.80 17.82
CA THR A 109 19.86 14.81 17.46
C THR A 109 21.10 14.56 18.32
N GLY A 110 21.98 13.66 17.90
CA GLY A 110 23.41 13.84 18.15
C GLY A 110 23.83 14.90 17.13
N GLY A 111 24.04 16.16 17.52
CA GLY A 111 25.04 16.54 18.50
C GLY A 111 26.24 16.99 17.69
N LEU A 112 26.22 18.27 17.29
CA LEU A 112 27.38 18.98 16.76
C LEU A 112 28.53 18.87 17.77
N ILE A 113 29.60 18.15 17.40
CA ILE A 113 31.00 18.51 17.65
C ILE A 113 31.90 17.74 16.68
#